data_AF-A0A2V5W433-F1
#
_entry.id   AF-A0A2V5W433-F1
#
_cell.length_a   1.000
_cell.length_b   1.000
_cell.length_c   1.000
_cell.angle_alpha   90.00
_cell.angle_beta   90.00
_cell.angle_gamma   90.00
#
_symmetry.space_group_name_H-M   'P 1'
#
loop_
_entity.id
_entity.type
_entity.pdbx_description
1 polymer ?
#
loop_
_entity_poly.entity_id
_entity_poly.type
_entity_poly.pdbx_seq_one_letter_code
_entity_poly.pdbx_strand_id
1 'polypeptide(L)' 'MKTRTASLILVFSLAGAFAQPSGKPQYGVWGFDTAGADLKTKPGDDFFRYANGTWLDRVQIPADKPGYSLRLAMSDLTE' A
#
# COMPACT_ATOMS: atom_id res chain seq x y z
N MET A 1 51.28 -36.72 20.19
CA MET A 1 51.70 -36.16 18.89
C MET A 1 50.91 -36.91 17.79
N LYS A 2 50.24 -36.15 16.89
CA LYS A 2 49.62 -36.55 15.60
C LYS A 2 48.18 -37.14 15.68
N THR A 3 47.11 -36.34 15.51
CA THR A 3 46.43 -35.84 14.27
C THR A 3 45.74 -36.96 13.49
N ARG A 4 44.50 -36.95 12.96
CA ARG A 4 43.58 -35.97 12.33
C ARG A 4 42.32 -36.83 12.01
N THR A 5 41.05 -36.43 11.89
CA THR A 5 40.42 -35.40 11.03
C THR A 5 38.91 -35.54 11.29
N ALA A 6 38.21 -34.45 11.61
CA ALA A 6 36.76 -34.40 11.50
C ALA A 6 36.44 -33.20 10.59
N SER A 7 35.90 -33.49 9.41
CA SER A 7 35.54 -32.50 8.42
C SER A 7 34.36 -31.67 8.92
N LEU A 8 34.58 -30.37 9.08
CA LEU A 8 33.56 -29.39 9.41
C LEU A 8 33.03 -28.81 8.09
N ILE A 9 31.84 -29.20 7.67
CA ILE A 9 31.12 -28.50 6.59
C ILE A 9 30.46 -27.28 7.25
N LEU A 10 31.10 -26.13 7.11
CA LEU A 10 30.54 -24.84 7.49
C LEU A 10 29.61 -24.38 6.35
N VAL A 11 28.30 -24.56 6.52
CA VAL A 11 27.30 -23.94 5.63
C VAL A 11 27.21 -22.47 6.02
N PHE A 12 27.86 -21.61 5.23
CA PHE A 12 27.70 -20.17 5.35
C PHE A 12 26.34 -19.78 4.74
N SER A 13 25.31 -19.71 5.58
CA SER A 13 24.04 -19.11 5.17
C SER A 13 24.25 -17.60 5.00
N LEU A 14 24.32 -17.15 3.74
CA LEU A 14 24.19 -15.74 3.40
C LEU A 14 22.73 -15.32 3.66
N ALA A 15 22.40 -15.07 4.92
CA ALA A 15 21.14 -14.41 5.28
C ALA A 15 21.31 -12.94 4.89
N GLY A 16 20.95 -12.60 3.65
CA GLY A 16 20.78 -11.22 3.24
C GLY A 16 19.72 -10.59 4.13
N ALA A 17 20.14 -9.69 5.03
CA ALA A 17 19.22 -8.89 5.82
C ALA A 17 18.48 -7.96 4.85
N PHE A 18 17.24 -8.32 4.50
CA PHE A 18 16.35 -7.39 3.84
C PHE A 18 16.15 -6.21 4.79
N ALA A 19 16.69 -5.05 4.43
CA ALA A 19 16.46 -3.82 5.17
C ALA A 19 14.96 -3.59 5.23
N GLN A 20 14.39 -3.60 6.44
CA GLN A 20 12.98 -3.36 6.61
C GLN A 20 12.72 -1.88 6.30
N PRO A 21 11.80 -1.55 5.37
CA PRO A 21 11.52 -0.17 5.03
C PRO A 21 11.12 0.60 6.29
N SER A 22 11.84 1.69 6.58
CA SER A 22 11.53 2.58 7.69
C SER A 22 10.42 3.52 7.28
N GLY A 23 9.22 3.33 7.84
CA GLY A 23 8.05 4.19 7.60
C GLY A 23 6.81 3.41 7.19
N LYS A 24 5.64 4.02 7.40
CA LYS A 24 4.38 3.49 6.87
C LYS A 24 4.30 3.84 5.38
N PRO A 25 3.70 3.00 4.53
CA PRO A 25 3.46 3.37 3.15
C PRO A 25 2.62 4.64 3.07
N GLN A 26 2.99 5.55 2.16
CA GLN A 26 2.27 6.81 1.95
C GLN A 26 0.80 6.58 1.55
N TYR A 27 0.52 5.45 0.89
CA TYR A 27 -0.79 5.11 0.34
C TYR A 27 -1.47 3.94 1.07
N GLY A 28 -1.06 3.68 2.32
CA GLY A 28 -1.70 2.66 3.16
C GLY A 28 -1.36 1.22 2.76
N VAL A 29 -2.31 0.31 2.99
CA VAL A 29 -2.10 -1.12 2.72
C VAL A 29 -2.22 -1.36 1.21
N TRP A 30 -1.33 -2.18 0.66
CA TRP A 30 -1.40 -2.60 -0.74
C TRP A 30 -2.74 -3.31 -1.02
N GLY A 31 -3.37 -2.96 -2.14
CA GLY A 31 -4.64 -3.54 -2.58
C GLY A 31 -5.69 -2.48 -2.90
N PHE A 32 -6.96 -2.88 -2.82
CA PHE A 32 -8.11 -2.02 -3.03
C PHE A 32 -8.63 -1.49 -1.69
N ASP A 33 -8.89 -0.18 -1.59
CA ASP A 33 -9.50 0.41 -0.40
C ASP A 33 -11.00 0.13 -0.35
N THR A 34 -11.39 -0.87 0.44
CA THR A 34 -12.80 -1.22 0.66
C THR A 34 -13.52 -0.25 1.59
N ALA A 35 -12.80 0.58 2.36
CA ALA A 35 -13.44 1.52 3.29
C ALA A 35 -14.16 2.67 2.56
N GLY A 36 -13.74 2.96 1.32
CA GLY A 36 -14.38 3.94 0.44
C GLY A 36 -15.61 3.43 -0.30
N ALA A 37 -15.88 2.12 -0.29
CA ALA A 37 -16.98 1.51 -1.05
C ALA A 37 -18.36 1.69 -0.39
N ASP A 38 -19.42 1.74 -1.20
CA ASP A 38 -20.82 1.64 -0.77
C ASP A 38 -21.39 0.28 -1.18
N LEU A 39 -21.33 -0.69 -0.27
CA LEU A 39 -21.77 -2.06 -0.52
C LEU A 39 -23.31 -2.22 -0.56
N LYS A 40 -24.08 -1.14 -0.33
CA LYS A 40 -25.54 -1.18 -0.46
C LYS A 40 -25.98 -0.97 -1.91
N THR A 41 -25.18 -0.25 -2.69
CA THR A 41 -25.42 -0.04 -4.12
C THR A 41 -25.00 -1.31 -4.87
N LYS A 42 -25.88 -1.85 -5.71
CA LYS A 42 -25.51 -3.03 -6.51
C LYS A 42 -24.49 -2.60 -7.58
N PRO A 43 -23.41 -3.37 -7.79
CA PRO A 43 -22.38 -3.00 -8.76
C PRO A 43 -22.88 -2.96 -10.21
N GLY A 44 -23.97 -3.68 -10.53
CA GLY A 44 -24.60 -3.63 -11.86
C GLY A 44 -25.49 -2.42 -12.09
N ASP A 45 -25.93 -1.74 -11.03
CA ASP A 45 -26.78 -0.55 -11.13
C ASP A 45 -25.91 0.71 -11.28
N ASP A 46 -24.88 0.83 -10.44
CA ASP A 46 -23.85 1.88 -10.53
C ASP A 46 -22.55 1.40 -9.89
N PHE A 47 -21.58 1.03 -10.74
CA PHE A 47 -20.28 0.55 -10.27
C PHE A 47 -19.43 1.65 -9.64
N PHE A 48 -19.53 2.89 -10.13
CA PHE A 48 -18.75 4.00 -9.57
C PHE A 48 -19.19 4.30 -8.14
N ARG A 49 -20.50 4.33 -7.92
CA ARG A 49 -21.09 4.47 -6.58
C ARG A 49 -20.78 3.27 -5.69
N TYR A 50 -20.88 2.03 -6.19
CA TYR A 50 -20.49 0.85 -5.43
C TYR A 50 -19.03 0.92 -4.94
N ALA A 51 -18.10 1.26 -5.83
CA ALA A 51 -16.68 1.25 -5.52
C ALA A 51 -16.22 2.44 -4.65
N ASN A 52 -16.87 3.62 -4.78
CA ASN A 52 -16.38 4.87 -4.19
C ASN A 52 -17.40 5.62 -3.32
N GLY A 53 -18.61 5.08 -3.14
CA GLY A 53 -19.74 5.85 -2.62
C GLY A 53 -19.51 6.43 -1.23
N THR A 54 -18.96 5.62 -0.33
CA THR A 54 -18.64 6.09 1.02
C THR A 54 -17.59 7.21 1.02
N TRP A 55 -16.62 7.17 0.11
CA TRP A 55 -15.63 8.24 -0.06
C TRP A 55 -16.29 9.50 -0.64
N LEU A 56 -17.13 9.32 -1.67
CA LEU A 56 -17.84 10.41 -2.35
C LEU A 56 -18.73 11.21 -1.38
N ASP A 57 -19.35 10.54 -0.42
CA ASP A 57 -20.23 11.19 0.56
C ASP A 57 -19.47 12.03 1.60
N ARG A 58 -18.20 11.69 1.85
CA ARG A 58 -17.40 12.28 2.95
C ARG A 58 -16.46 13.37 2.48
N VAL A 59 -15.88 13.22 1.30
CA VAL A 59 -14.76 14.03 0.86
C VAL A 59 -15.23 15.31 0.19
N GLN A 60 -14.82 16.45 0.73
CA GLN A 60 -15.04 17.75 0.09
C GLN A 60 -13.89 18.10 -0.86
N ILE A 61 -14.22 18.77 -1.95
CA ILE A 61 -13.23 19.40 -2.83
C ILE A 61 -12.68 20.64 -2.10
N PRO A 62 -11.35 20.75 -1.89
CA PRO A 62 -10.75 21.96 -1.33
C PRO A 62 -11.06 23.21 -2.16
N ALA A 63 -11.32 24.34 -1.51
CA ALA A 63 -11.78 25.57 -2.17
C ALA A 63 -10.77 26.16 -3.17
N ASP A 64 -9.50 25.83 -3.01
CA ASP A 64 -8.38 26.24 -3.86
C ASP A 64 -8.16 25.30 -5.06
N LYS A 65 -8.97 24.24 -5.20
CA LYS A 65 -8.77 23.20 -6.22
C LYS A 65 -9.96 23.08 -7.18
N PRO A 66 -9.69 22.77 -8.46
CA PRO A 66 -10.75 22.53 -9.44
C PRO A 66 -11.46 21.17 -9.24
N GLY A 67 -10.96 20.33 -8.34
CA GLY A 67 -11.49 19.01 -8.06
C GLY A 67 -10.63 18.26 -7.06
N TYR A 68 -11.02 17.04 -6.73
CA TYR A 68 -10.22 16.15 -5.90
C TYR A 68 -10.08 14.79 -6.56
N SER A 69 -8.83 14.37 -6.74
CA SER A 69 -8.47 13.10 -7.35
C SER A 69 -7.15 12.61 -6.75
N LEU A 70 -6.85 11.32 -6.88
CA LEU A 70 -5.58 10.78 -6.45
C LEU A 70 -4.39 11.51 -7.11
N ARG A 71 -4.51 11.89 -8.39
CA ARG A 71 -3.47 12.65 -9.09
C ARG A 71 -3.21 14.00 -8.44
N LEU A 72 -4.27 14.77 -8.15
CA LEU A 72 -4.11 16.08 -7.50
C LEU A 72 -3.53 15.94 -6.08
N ALA A 73 -3.98 14.93 -5.33
CA ALA A 73 -3.43 14.64 -4.02
C ALA A 73 -1.95 14.23 -4.07
N MET A 74 -1.54 13.52 -5.13
CA MET A 74 -0.12 13.18 -5.35
C MET A 74 0.70 14.40 -5.74
N SER A 75 0.22 15.23 -6.67
CA SER A 75 0.90 16.46 -7.09
C SER A 75 1.19 17.38 -5.90
N ASP A 76 0.22 17.60 -5.00
CA ASP A 76 0.40 18.40 -3.77
C ASP A 76 1.56 17.92 -2.87
N LEU A 77 1.91 16.64 -2.93
CA LEU A 77 2.96 16.04 -2.10
C LEU A 77 4.33 16.03 -2.80
N THR A 78 4.38 16.26 -4.11
CA THR A 78 5.59 16.05 -4.93
C THR A 78 6.09 17.27 -5.67
N GLU A 79 5.21 18.19 -6.03
CA GLU A 79 5.48 19.37 -6.88
C GLU A 79 5.12 20.66 -6.14
#